data_AF-A0A564T1U2-F1
#
_entry.id   AF-A0A564T1U2-F1
#
_cell.length_a   1.000
_cell.length_b   1.000
_cell.length_c   1.000
_cell.angle_alpha   90.00
_cell.angle_beta   90.00
_cell.angle_gamma   90.00
#
_symmetry.space_group_name_H-M   'P 1'
#
loop_
_entity.id
_entity.type
_entity.pdbx_description
1 polymer ?
#
loop_
_entity_poly.entity_id
_entity_poly.type
_entity_poly.pdbx_seq_one_letter_code
_entity_poly.pdbx_strand_id
1 'polypeptide(L)'
;MQQMADKFGDMVQAVIIEKTKVIDIDQTLPLELNQKQLATLLGCSTSRLYEFIYRKDFPKIDRGRGRRLAFPRDAVREWYNNNWHKL
;
A
#
# COMPACT_ATOMS: atom_id res chain seq x y z
N MET A 1 -25.88 26.56 26.02
CA MET A 1 -25.96 26.15 24.60
C MET A 1 -24.60 25.82 23.98
N GLN A 2 -23.50 26.48 24.40
CA GLN A 2 -22.14 26.18 23.91
C GLN A 2 -21.70 24.71 24.12
N GLN A 3 -21.93 24.14 25.31
CA GLN A 3 -21.55 22.75 25.63
C GLN A 3 -22.17 21.68 24.71
N MET A 4 -23.32 21.95 24.09
CA MET A 4 -23.94 20.98 23.18
C MET A 4 -23.30 21.02 21.79
N ALA A 5 -22.82 22.19 21.36
CA ALA A 5 -22.09 22.34 20.11
C ALA A 5 -20.71 21.66 20.19
N ASP A 6 -20.01 21.82 21.32
CA ASP A 6 -18.70 21.20 21.53
C ASP A 6 -18.80 19.67 21.56
N LYS A 7 -19.80 19.11 22.25
CA LYS A 7 -20.07 17.66 22.26
C LYS A 7 -20.42 17.10 20.88
N PHE A 8 -21.10 17.89 20.04
CA PHE A 8 -21.40 17.49 18.67
C PHE A 8 -20.14 17.50 17.81
N GLY A 9 -19.26 18.49 17.98
CA GLY A 9 -17.94 18.55 17.34
C GLY A 9 -17.08 17.33 17.68
N ASP A 10 -16.96 17.00 18.97
CA ASP A 10 -16.20 15.86 19.45
C ASP A 10 -16.73 14.52 18.91
N MET A 11 -18.06 14.38 18.84
CA MET A 11 -18.69 13.17 18.31
C MET A 11 -18.48 13.02 16.80
N VAL A 12 -18.59 14.11 16.02
CA VAL A 12 -18.29 14.08 14.58
C VAL A 12 -16.82 13.75 14.35
N GLN A 13 -15.92 14.34 15.14
CA GLN A 13 -14.49 14.07 15.06
C GLN A 13 -14.16 12.61 15.44
N ALA A 14 -14.80 12.07 16.48
CA ALA A 14 -14.68 10.68 16.86
C ALA A 14 -15.13 9.72 15.75
N VAL A 15 -16.28 9.98 15.11
CA VAL A 15 -16.80 9.17 14.00
C VAL A 15 -15.89 9.26 12.77
N ILE A 16 -15.33 10.44 12.47
CA ILE A 16 -14.37 10.61 11.37
C ILE A 16 -13.09 9.83 11.66
N ILE A 17 -12.53 9.94 12.87
CA ILE A 17 -11.32 9.21 13.28
C ILE A 17 -11.57 7.70 13.26
N GLU A 18 -12.72 7.25 13.76
CA GLU A 18 -13.12 5.85 13.79
C GLU A 18 -13.27 5.27 12.38
N LYS A 19 -13.93 6.01 11.47
CA LYS A 19 -14.04 5.59 10.07
C LYS A 19 -12.73 5.71 9.28
N THR A 20 -11.82 6.57 9.71
CA THR A 20 -10.50 6.76 9.08
C THR A 20 -9.47 5.72 9.57
N LYS A 21 -9.62 5.20 10.80
CA LYS A 21 -8.83 4.06 11.34
C LYS A 21 -8.96 2.77 10.53
N VAL A 22 -9.89 2.70 9.58
CA VAL A 22 -10.13 1.53 8.72
C VAL A 22 -9.16 1.44 7.54
N ILE A 23 -8.29 2.44 7.32
CA ILE A 23 -7.25 2.35 6.29
C ILE A 23 -5.93 1.88 6.94
N ASP A 24 -5.99 0.74 7.61
CA ASP A 24 -4.79 -0.04 7.92
C ASP A 24 -4.39 -0.77 6.62
N ILE A 25 -3.77 0.00 5.69
CA ILE A 25 -3.33 -0.49 4.38
C ILE A 25 -2.40 -1.69 4.56
N ASP A 26 -1.66 -1.73 5.66
CA ASP A 26 -0.75 -2.82 5.98
C ASP A 26 -1.46 -4.09 6.46
N GLN A 27 -2.68 -4.07 6.97
CA GLN A 27 -3.36 -5.30 7.44
C GLN A 27 -4.29 -5.91 6.37
N THR A 28 -4.66 -5.16 5.33
CA THR A 28 -5.68 -5.58 4.34
C THR A 28 -5.10 -5.96 2.97
N LEU A 29 -3.80 -5.77 2.77
CA LEU A 29 -3.18 -6.10 1.48
C LEU A 29 -3.03 -7.62 1.30
N PRO A 30 -3.57 -8.19 0.21
CA PRO A 30 -3.45 -9.62 -0.08
C PRO A 30 -1.98 -10.04 -0.21
N LEU A 31 -1.71 -11.32 0.07
CA LEU A 31 -0.36 -11.90 -0.05
C LEU A 31 0.24 -11.70 -1.45
N GLU A 32 -0.62 -11.68 -2.47
CA GLU A 32 -0.28 -11.32 -3.84
C GLU A 32 -0.84 -9.95 -4.19
N LEU A 33 0.05 -9.00 -4.50
CA LEU A 33 -0.28 -7.63 -4.84
C LEU A 33 -0.39 -7.47 -6.36
N ASN A 34 -1.31 -6.63 -6.79
CA ASN A 34 -1.30 -6.06 -8.13
C ASN A 34 -0.40 -4.80 -8.19
N GLN A 35 -0.13 -4.27 -9.39
CA GLN A 35 0.74 -3.09 -9.56
C GLN A 35 0.25 -1.85 -8.78
N LYS A 36 -1.07 -1.62 -8.70
CA LYS A 36 -1.61 -0.46 -7.97
C LYS A 36 -1.39 -0.62 -6.47
N GLN A 37 -1.66 -1.80 -5.93
CA GLN A 37 -1.43 -2.15 -4.54
C GLN A 37 0.05 -2.07 -4.19
N LEU A 38 0.93 -2.51 -5.11
CA LEU A 38 2.37 -2.42 -4.92
C LEU A 38 2.86 -0.96 -4.90
N ALA A 39 2.33 -0.10 -5.77
CA ALA A 39 2.63 1.35 -5.74
C ALA A 39 2.22 1.97 -4.40
N THR A 40 1.04 1.59 -3.89
CA THR A 40 0.56 2.04 -2.56
C THR A 40 1.44 1.51 -1.44
N LEU A 41 1.83 0.23 -1.47
CA LEU A 41 2.70 -0.37 -0.45
C LEU A 41 4.07 0.32 -0.39
N LEU A 42 4.67 0.62 -1.54
CA LEU A 42 5.97 1.28 -1.63
C LEU A 42 5.90 2.80 -1.49
N GLY A 43 4.69 3.38 -1.42
CA GLY A 43 4.49 4.82 -1.35
C GLY A 43 5.05 5.59 -2.55
N CYS A 44 5.15 4.96 -3.73
CA CYS A 44 5.79 5.54 -4.91
C CYS A 44 4.80 5.77 -6.07
N SER A 45 5.15 6.67 -6.98
CA SER A 45 4.38 6.86 -8.22
C SER A 45 4.45 5.61 -9.11
N THR A 46 3.46 5.41 -9.97
CA THR A 46 3.43 4.30 -10.93
C THR A 46 4.62 4.34 -11.89
N SER A 47 5.12 5.53 -12.25
CA SER A 47 6.31 5.68 -13.08
C SER A 47 7.56 5.12 -12.40
N ARG A 48 7.79 5.46 -11.13
CA ARG A 48 8.93 4.95 -10.35
C ARG A 48 8.80 3.46 -10.06
N LEU A 49 7.58 2.94 -9.96
CA LEU A 49 7.34 1.52 -9.78
C LEU A 49 7.90 0.67 -10.94
N TYR A 50 7.79 1.15 -12.18
CA TYR A 50 8.32 0.42 -13.33
C TYR A 50 9.84 0.25 -13.26
N GLU A 51 10.57 1.22 -12.74
CA GLU A 51 12.02 1.12 -12.53
C GLU A 51 12.39 -0.05 -11.61
N PHE A 52 11.53 -0.37 -10.64
CA PHE A 52 11.72 -1.54 -9.77
C PHE A 52 11.32 -2.84 -10.49
N ILE A 53 10.14 -2.88 -11.13
CA ILE A 53 9.61 -4.10 -11.77
C ILE A 53 10.51 -4.61 -12.92
N TYR A 54 11.18 -3.70 -13.63
CA TYR A 54 12.08 -4.06 -14.73
C TYR A 54 13.44 -4.58 -14.26
N ARG A 55 13.80 -4.45 -12.98
CA ARG A 55 15.01 -5.08 -12.44
C ARG A 55 14.88 -6.60 -12.49
N LYS A 56 15.98 -7.28 -12.81
CA LYS A 56 16.00 -8.74 -13.00
C LYS A 56 15.76 -9.50 -11.70
N ASP A 57 16.21 -8.92 -10.60
CA ASP A 57 16.16 -9.43 -9.24
C ASP A 57 14.86 -9.04 -8.51
N PHE A 58 13.99 -8.25 -9.12
CA PHE A 58 12.75 -7.83 -8.48
C PHE A 58 11.75 -9.00 -8.38
N PRO A 59 11.19 -9.28 -7.19
CA PRO A 59 10.29 -10.41 -6.98
C PRO A 59 8.96 -10.17 -7.69
N LYS A 60 8.72 -10.94 -8.76
CA LYS A 60 7.49 -10.90 -9.56
C LYS A 60 7.09 -12.31 -9.99
N ILE A 61 5.79 -12.56 -10.01
CA ILE A 61 5.20 -13.81 -10.49
C ILE A 61 4.58 -13.51 -11.85
N ASP A 62 5.23 -14.01 -12.90
CA ASP A 62 4.68 -14.03 -14.24
C ASP A 62 3.88 -15.33 -14.44
N ARG A 63 2.57 -15.21 -14.58
CA ARG A 63 1.66 -16.36 -14.77
C ARG A 63 1.48 -16.74 -16.25
N GLY A 64 2.28 -16.20 -17.16
CA GLY A 64 2.27 -16.49 -18.60
C GLY A 64 1.47 -15.49 -19.44
N ARG A 65 1.47 -15.71 -20.77
CA ARG A 65 0.91 -14.78 -21.77
C ARG A 65 -0.53 -14.37 -21.44
N GLY A 66 -0.74 -13.06 -21.32
CA GLY A 66 -2.07 -12.44 -21.14
C GLY A 66 -2.55 -12.34 -19.69
N ARG A 67 -1.79 -12.84 -18.71
CA ARG A 67 -2.14 -12.70 -17.29
C ARG A 67 -1.48 -11.48 -16.66
N ARG A 68 -2.15 -10.90 -15.66
CA ARG A 68 -1.62 -9.77 -14.88
C ARG A 68 -0.44 -10.24 -14.02
N LEU A 69 0.61 -9.42 -13.96
CA LEU A 69 1.73 -9.61 -13.04
C LEU A 69 1.21 -9.55 -11.59
N ALA A 70 1.65 -10.52 -10.78
CA ALA A 70 1.39 -10.55 -9.35
C ALA A 70 2.72 -10.39 -8.59
N PHE A 71 2.68 -9.72 -7.45
CA PHE A 71 3.87 -9.41 -6.66
C PHE A 71 3.70 -9.95 -5.24
N PRO A 72 4.54 -10.89 -4.79
CA PRO A 72 4.47 -11.44 -3.44
C PRO A 72 4.86 -10.36 -2.42
N ARG A 73 3.94 -10.01 -1.53
CA ARG A 73 4.09 -8.89 -0.58
C ARG A 73 5.37 -8.98 0.25
N ASP A 74 5.61 -10.13 0.88
CA ASP A 74 6.71 -10.29 1.83
C ASP A 74 8.07 -10.27 1.13
N ALA A 75 8.18 -10.95 -0.01
CA ALA A 75 9.41 -10.94 -0.80
C ALA A 75 9.72 -9.56 -1.37
N VAL A 76 8.71 -8.78 -1.78
CA VAL A 76 8.91 -7.40 -2.21
C VAL A 76 9.42 -6.52 -1.07
N ARG A 77 8.85 -6.68 0.14
CA ARG A 77 9.29 -5.94 1.33
C ARG A 77 10.75 -6.29 1.68
N GLU A 78 11.09 -7.57 1.68
CA GLU A 78 12.46 -8.03 1.91
C GLU A 78 13.42 -7.48 0.85
N TRP A 79 13.05 -7.56 -0.43
CA TRP A 79 13.86 -7.02 -1.52
C TRP A 79 14.08 -5.51 -1.36
N TYR A 80 13.05 -4.75 -1.01
CA TYR A 80 13.18 -3.30 -0.80
C TYR A 80 14.12 -2.98 0.36
N ASN A 81 13.96 -3.65 1.51
CA ASN A 81 14.84 -3.49 2.66
C ASN A 81 16.31 -3.85 2.37
N ASN A 82 16.55 -4.78 1.46
CA ASN A 82 17.89 -5.19 1.04
C ASN A 82 18.49 -4.32 -0.07
N ASN A 83 17.67 -3.54 -0.80
CA ASN A 83 18.11 -2.80 -1.98
C ASN A 83 17.91 -1.29 -1.91
N TRP A 84 17.22 -0.73 -0.90
CA TRP A 84 16.91 0.71 -0.82
C TRP A 84 18.14 1.63 -0.96
N HIS A 85 19.31 1.18 -0.52
CA HIS A 85 20.58 1.92 -0.63
C HIS A 85 21.19 1.89 -2.04
N LYS A 86 20.62 1.11 -2.97
CA LYS A 86 21.02 0.95 -4.38
C LYS A 86 19.93 1.42 -5.36
N LEU A 87 18.83 1.99 -4.84
CA LEU A 87 17.63 2.41 -5.58
C LEU A 87 17.63 3.89 -5.95
#